data_AF-A0A378Y3Z7-F1
#
_entry.id   AF-A0A378Y3Z7-F1
#
_cell.length_a   1.000
_cell.length_b   1.000
_cell.length_c   1.000
_cell.angle_alpha   90.00
_cell.angle_beta   90.00
_cell.angle_gamma   90.00
#
_symmetry.space_group_name_H-M   'P 1'
#
loop_
_entity.id
_entity.type
_entity.pdbx_description
1 polymer ?
#
loop_
_entity_poly.entity_id
_entity_poly.type
_entity_poly.pdbx_seq_one_letter_code
_entity_poly.pdbx_strand_id
1 'polypeptide(L)'
;MSFSEIYDYKLRAYFNERISDLNHEDLFYSYPDQEQNLRILTLNINEQDHISLVRWHDLFDRSLFTKMDHPILSVTDAERLIRLLALIFNMFDIHKDAVYSRKNLCCVYYQYQISHVAERGNEYLLTSDRLSFLHHLLFELGLGDDIYDRLTIENSKMMYRMEDGQQYDLHILIDILHEHINKNEMDMDTRAALGKIKILQGELINFILGSHDVYDFPYDDFNKSFVEATRFIQAYNSNKNRLLEVLIDCINEHQSPTEQFISNMIMMNYSYFILKSNPSEITYFKCFCKKKPGVFMKVLSALLELRFFIDKSSFTNTGINYYLSRLKGVK
;
A
#
# COMPACT_ATOMS: atom_id res chain seq x y z
N MET A 1 -3.50 5.72 -19.91
CA MET A 1 -3.79 4.57 -19.05
C MET A 1 -3.54 5.02 -17.62
N SER A 2 -4.47 4.76 -16.72
CA SER A 2 -4.43 5.24 -15.33
C SER A 2 -3.57 4.35 -14.44
N PHE A 3 -3.19 4.80 -13.25
CA PHE A 3 -2.45 3.97 -12.30
C PHE A 3 -3.28 2.78 -11.80
N SER A 4 -4.61 2.90 -11.73
CA SER A 4 -5.51 1.79 -11.42
C SER A 4 -5.43 0.66 -12.44
N GLU A 5 -5.25 0.96 -13.73
CA GLU A 5 -5.06 -0.05 -14.79
C GLU A 5 -3.71 -0.76 -14.64
N ILE A 6 -2.65 -0.01 -14.31
CA ILE A 6 -1.32 -0.58 -14.01
C ILE A 6 -1.37 -1.42 -12.73
N TYR A 7 -2.13 -0.98 -11.72
CA TYR A 7 -2.29 -1.69 -10.45
C TYR A 7 -3.12 -2.97 -10.59
N ASP A 8 -4.17 -2.94 -11.41
CA ASP A 8 -4.93 -4.11 -11.82
C ASP A 8 -4.02 -5.11 -12.53
N TYR A 9 -3.23 -4.64 -13.51
CA TYR A 9 -2.25 -5.48 -14.18
C TYR A 9 -1.28 -6.12 -13.18
N LYS A 10 -0.71 -5.34 -12.24
CA LYS A 10 0.19 -5.84 -11.20
C LYS A 10 -0.44 -7.03 -10.47
N LEU A 11 -1.67 -6.88 -9.99
CA LEU A 11 -2.34 -7.92 -9.21
C LEU A 11 -2.66 -9.14 -10.06
N ARG A 12 -3.14 -8.96 -11.29
CA ARG A 12 -3.36 -10.08 -12.21
C ARG A 12 -2.06 -10.83 -12.54
N ALA A 13 -0.97 -10.12 -12.78
CA ALA A 13 0.35 -10.69 -13.05
C ALA A 13 0.94 -11.40 -11.82
N TYR A 14 0.63 -10.93 -10.61
CA TYR A 14 1.01 -11.58 -9.35
C TYR A 14 0.34 -12.97 -9.22
N PHE A 15 -0.97 -13.07 -9.51
CA PHE A 15 -1.70 -14.34 -9.41
C PHE A 15 -1.60 -15.23 -10.66
N ASN A 16 -1.26 -14.68 -11.83
CA ASN A 16 -1.20 -15.41 -13.09
C ASN A 16 0.08 -15.08 -13.88
N GLU A 17 0.92 -16.09 -14.10
CA GLU A 17 2.18 -15.92 -14.83
C GLU A 17 2.01 -15.78 -16.34
N ARG A 18 0.86 -16.20 -16.88
CA ARG A 18 0.58 -16.28 -18.32
C ARG A 18 -0.25 -15.10 -18.84
N ILE A 19 -0.21 -13.97 -18.14
CA ILE A 19 -0.84 -12.74 -18.61
C ILE A 19 -0.01 -12.12 -19.74
N SER A 20 -0.68 -11.53 -20.73
CA SER A 20 -0.04 -10.67 -21.75
C SER A 20 0.69 -9.50 -21.09
N ASP A 21 1.67 -8.91 -21.76
CA ASP A 21 2.38 -7.75 -21.24
C ASP A 21 1.45 -6.54 -21.01
N LEU A 22 1.90 -5.61 -20.17
CA LEU A 22 1.21 -4.35 -19.91
C LEU A 22 1.05 -3.59 -21.24
N ASN A 23 -0.19 -3.29 -21.60
CA ASN A 23 -0.49 -2.55 -22.82
C ASN A 23 -0.42 -1.03 -22.55
N HIS A 24 0.78 -0.46 -22.51
CA HIS A 24 1.00 0.97 -22.31
C HIS A 24 2.05 1.49 -23.29
N GLU A 25 1.86 2.72 -23.79
CA GLU A 25 2.72 3.35 -24.80
C GLU A 25 4.16 3.54 -24.27
N ASP A 26 4.27 4.17 -23.10
CA ASP A 26 5.58 4.53 -22.53
C ASP A 26 6.08 3.60 -21.41
N LEU A 27 5.21 2.79 -20.81
CA LEU A 27 5.50 2.03 -19.59
C LEU A 27 5.46 0.53 -19.86
N PHE A 28 6.39 -0.19 -19.25
CA PHE A 28 6.42 -1.65 -19.31
C PHE A 28 7.05 -2.22 -18.05
N TYR A 29 6.97 -3.54 -17.89
CA TYR A 29 7.65 -4.24 -16.80
C TYR A 29 8.94 -4.85 -17.31
N SER A 30 10.06 -4.46 -16.71
CA SER A 30 11.37 -5.05 -16.96
C SER A 30 11.76 -6.03 -15.86
N TYR A 31 12.74 -6.89 -16.15
CA TYR A 31 13.33 -7.84 -15.22
C TYR A 31 14.72 -7.36 -14.84
N PRO A 32 15.07 -7.24 -13.55
CA PRO A 32 16.45 -7.06 -13.13
C PRO A 32 17.30 -8.26 -13.56
N ASP A 33 18.54 -8.01 -14.00
CA ASP A 33 19.45 -9.03 -14.55
C ASP A 33 19.66 -10.28 -13.64
N GLN A 34 19.41 -10.14 -12.33
CA GLN A 34 19.64 -11.19 -11.33
C GLN A 34 18.37 -11.68 -10.61
N GLU A 35 17.19 -11.15 -10.90
CA GLU A 35 15.95 -11.46 -10.16
C GLU A 35 14.77 -11.73 -11.09
N GLN A 36 14.66 -12.97 -11.58
CA GLN A 36 13.59 -13.38 -12.52
C GLN A 36 12.18 -13.31 -11.94
N ASN A 37 12.05 -13.29 -10.60
CA ASN A 37 10.78 -13.22 -9.88
C ASN A 37 10.38 -11.80 -9.48
N LEU A 38 11.19 -10.79 -9.84
CA LEU A 38 10.90 -9.38 -9.66
C LEU A 38 10.64 -8.76 -11.03
N ARG A 39 9.52 -8.05 -11.15
CA ARG A 39 9.24 -7.17 -12.29
C ARG A 39 9.10 -5.74 -11.80
N ILE A 40 9.80 -4.82 -12.44
CA ILE A 40 9.86 -3.40 -12.06
C ILE A 40 9.23 -2.54 -13.15
N LEU A 41 8.40 -1.58 -12.74
CA LEU A 41 7.78 -0.63 -13.67
C LEU A 41 8.85 0.31 -14.25
N THR A 42 8.91 0.35 -15.57
CA THR A 42 10.00 0.95 -16.35
C THR A 42 9.43 1.87 -17.42
N LEU A 43 10.10 2.99 -17.64
CA LEU A 43 9.77 3.99 -18.66
C LEU A 43 10.69 3.83 -19.86
N ASN A 44 10.11 3.75 -21.05
CA ASN A 44 10.84 3.90 -22.31
C ASN A 44 11.25 5.37 -22.50
N ILE A 45 12.55 5.61 -22.65
CA ILE A 45 13.08 6.93 -22.99
C ILE A 45 13.03 7.09 -24.53
N ASN A 46 13.54 6.07 -25.24
CA ASN A 46 13.48 5.95 -26.70
C ASN A 46 13.53 4.46 -27.09
N GLU A 47 13.71 4.14 -28.38
CA GLU A 47 13.71 2.74 -28.88
C GLU A 47 14.83 1.86 -28.29
N GLN A 48 15.92 2.45 -27.80
CA GLN A 48 17.11 1.73 -27.34
C GLN A 48 17.38 1.90 -25.83
N ASP A 49 16.72 2.85 -25.19
CA ASP A 49 17.01 3.25 -23.82
C ASP A 49 15.75 3.33 -22.95
N HIS A 50 15.90 2.90 -21.70
CA HIS A 50 14.82 2.81 -20.73
C HIS A 50 15.34 2.97 -19.32
N ILE A 51 14.45 3.37 -18.41
CA ILE A 51 14.81 3.56 -17.01
C ILE A 51 13.73 3.03 -16.07
N SER A 52 14.14 2.24 -15.10
CA SER A 52 13.23 1.83 -14.02
C SER A 52 12.78 3.08 -13.26
N LEU A 53 11.47 3.22 -13.01
CA LEU A 53 10.95 4.44 -12.37
C LEU A 53 11.53 4.68 -10.97
N VAL A 54 11.92 3.61 -10.27
CA VAL A 54 12.59 3.69 -8.96
C VAL A 54 14.01 4.25 -9.04
N ARG A 55 14.60 4.29 -10.23
CA ARG A 55 15.94 4.81 -10.54
C ARG A 55 15.90 6.08 -11.38
N TRP A 56 14.74 6.73 -11.51
CA TRP A 56 14.58 7.94 -12.34
C TRP A 56 15.62 9.03 -12.06
N HIS A 57 16.16 9.07 -10.83
CA HIS A 57 17.19 10.01 -10.42
C HIS A 57 18.55 9.80 -11.10
N ASP A 58 18.76 8.68 -11.82
CA ASP A 58 19.99 8.42 -12.58
C ASP A 58 20.04 9.24 -13.88
N LEU A 59 18.95 9.91 -14.27
CA LEU A 59 18.87 10.81 -15.43
C LEU A 59 19.54 12.17 -15.23
N PHE A 60 19.98 12.48 -14.01
CA PHE A 60 20.65 13.74 -13.72
C PHE A 60 21.73 13.56 -12.66
N ASP A 61 22.72 14.44 -12.68
CA ASP A 61 23.76 14.43 -11.66
C ASP A 61 23.22 14.98 -10.32
N ARG A 62 23.44 14.26 -9.22
CA ARG A 62 23.06 14.72 -7.89
C ARG A 62 23.84 15.97 -7.46
N SER A 63 24.99 16.25 -8.08
CA SER A 63 25.75 17.48 -7.84
C SER A 63 24.94 18.75 -8.10
N LEU A 64 23.87 18.69 -8.91
CA LEU A 64 22.93 19.77 -9.17
C LEU A 64 22.28 20.35 -7.90
N PHE A 65 22.18 19.56 -6.83
CA PHE A 65 21.58 19.99 -5.57
C PHE A 65 22.59 20.62 -4.60
N THR A 66 23.89 20.37 -4.79
CA THR A 66 24.94 20.87 -3.87
C THR A 66 25.07 22.40 -3.85
N LYS A 67 24.60 23.07 -4.91
CA LYS A 67 24.60 24.53 -5.06
C LYS A 67 23.17 25.10 -5.12
N MET A 68 22.19 24.33 -4.66
CA MET A 68 20.80 24.78 -4.65
C MET A 68 20.66 25.98 -3.71
N ASP A 69 20.23 27.10 -4.27
CA ASP A 69 19.84 28.31 -3.55
C ASP A 69 18.37 28.58 -3.91
N HIS A 70 17.46 27.84 -3.28
CA HIS A 70 16.02 27.95 -3.48
C HIS A 70 15.34 28.39 -2.17
N PRO A 71 14.41 29.36 -2.19
CA PRO A 71 13.81 29.90 -0.97
C PRO A 71 12.98 28.88 -0.17
N ILE A 72 12.55 27.79 -0.80
CA ILE A 72 11.69 26.76 -0.20
C ILE A 72 12.45 25.44 0.00
N LEU A 73 13.33 25.07 -0.93
CA LEU A 73 13.84 23.71 -1.04
C LEU A 73 15.32 23.68 -0.63
N SER A 74 15.60 23.06 0.52
CA SER A 74 16.96 22.83 0.98
C SER A 74 17.60 21.61 0.28
N VAL A 75 18.93 21.49 0.33
CA VAL A 75 19.64 20.32 -0.21
C VAL A 75 19.15 19.03 0.46
N THR A 76 19.06 19.03 1.79
CA THR A 76 18.60 17.87 2.56
C THR A 76 17.16 17.48 2.20
N ASP A 77 16.27 18.45 2.05
CA ASP A 77 14.89 18.18 1.67
C ASP A 77 14.79 17.68 0.23
N ALA A 78 15.59 18.20 -0.70
CA ALA A 78 15.64 17.70 -2.07
C ALA A 78 16.08 16.23 -2.11
N GLU A 79 17.11 15.84 -1.35
CA GLU A 79 17.55 14.44 -1.26
C GLU A 79 16.46 13.51 -0.72
N ARG A 80 15.76 13.93 0.34
CA ARG A 80 14.64 13.18 0.90
C ARG A 80 13.47 13.06 -0.07
N LEU A 81 13.12 14.14 -0.77
CA LEU A 81 12.07 14.13 -1.78
C LEU A 81 12.42 13.23 -2.96
N ILE A 82 13.66 13.27 -3.45
CA ILE A 82 14.12 12.36 -4.51
C ILE A 82 13.96 10.91 -4.05
N ARG A 83 14.37 10.58 -2.82
CA ARG A 83 14.23 9.24 -2.26
C ARG A 83 12.76 8.82 -2.09
N LEU A 84 11.90 9.71 -1.61
CA LEU A 84 10.45 9.49 -1.50
C LEU A 84 9.85 9.18 -2.89
N LEU A 85 10.09 10.07 -3.86
CA LEU A 85 9.52 9.97 -5.21
C LEU A 85 10.11 8.83 -6.04
N ALA A 86 11.29 8.33 -5.67
CA ALA A 86 11.87 7.11 -6.23
C ALA A 86 11.21 5.85 -5.66
N LEU A 87 11.25 5.69 -4.32
CA LEU A 87 10.82 4.44 -3.68
C LEU A 87 9.30 4.25 -3.66
N ILE A 88 8.52 5.31 -3.82
CA ILE A 88 7.06 5.20 -3.91
C ILE A 88 6.61 4.37 -5.14
N PHE A 89 7.41 4.31 -6.20
CA PHE A 89 7.14 3.46 -7.37
C PHE A 89 7.29 1.95 -7.07
N ASN A 90 7.98 1.55 -6.00
CA ASN A 90 8.05 0.14 -5.56
C ASN A 90 6.64 -0.42 -5.26
N MET A 91 5.64 0.44 -5.08
CA MET A 91 4.24 0.04 -4.96
C MET A 91 3.74 -0.73 -6.19
N PHE A 92 4.37 -0.58 -7.36
CA PHE A 92 4.01 -1.30 -8.58
C PHE A 92 4.84 -2.57 -8.83
N ASP A 93 5.84 -2.84 -8.02
CA ASP A 93 6.70 -4.02 -8.19
C ASP A 93 5.90 -5.32 -8.05
N ILE A 94 6.18 -6.27 -8.94
CA ILE A 94 5.60 -7.62 -8.89
C ILE A 94 6.69 -8.57 -8.40
N HIS A 95 6.65 -8.89 -7.11
CA HIS A 95 7.60 -9.82 -6.50
C HIS A 95 6.90 -11.15 -6.19
N LYS A 96 7.32 -12.25 -6.84
CA LYS A 96 6.64 -13.56 -6.71
C LYS A 96 7.20 -14.50 -5.66
N ASP A 97 8.41 -14.24 -5.18
CA ASP A 97 9.00 -15.07 -4.13
C ASP A 97 8.13 -15.09 -2.86
N ALA A 98 7.96 -16.28 -2.30
CA ALA A 98 7.08 -16.53 -1.16
C ALA A 98 7.40 -15.66 0.07
N VAL A 99 8.67 -15.28 0.26
CA VAL A 99 9.11 -14.39 1.35
C VAL A 99 8.52 -12.98 1.25
N TYR A 100 8.13 -12.53 0.05
CA TYR A 100 7.50 -11.22 -0.19
C TYR A 100 5.97 -11.25 -0.19
N SER A 101 5.34 -12.43 -0.07
CA SER A 101 3.88 -12.57 -0.09
C SER A 101 3.17 -11.68 0.94
N ARG A 102 3.69 -11.63 2.18
CA ARG A 102 3.17 -10.75 3.24
C ARG A 102 3.36 -9.28 2.91
N LYS A 103 4.55 -8.90 2.40
CA LYS A 103 4.83 -7.53 1.97
C LYS A 103 3.85 -7.09 0.89
N ASN A 104 3.62 -7.91 -0.13
CA ASN A 104 2.68 -7.62 -1.20
C ASN A 104 1.26 -7.42 -0.66
N LEU A 105 0.80 -8.32 0.21
CA LEU A 105 -0.50 -8.21 0.87
C LEU A 105 -0.61 -6.90 1.68
N CYS A 106 0.39 -6.58 2.49
CA CYS A 106 0.44 -5.35 3.28
C CYS A 106 0.40 -4.09 2.39
N CYS A 107 1.26 -4.00 1.38
CA CYS A 107 1.29 -2.85 0.47
C CYS A 107 -0.07 -2.62 -0.20
N VAL A 108 -0.73 -3.70 -0.65
CA VAL A 108 -2.04 -3.60 -1.29
C VAL A 108 -3.12 -3.22 -0.30
N TYR A 109 -3.12 -3.83 0.88
CA TYR A 109 -4.05 -3.47 1.94
C TYR A 109 -3.91 -1.98 2.31
N TYR A 110 -2.69 -1.48 2.57
CA TYR A 110 -2.49 -0.10 2.97
C TYR A 110 -2.88 0.89 1.86
N GLN A 111 -2.45 0.66 0.61
CA GLN A 111 -2.88 1.51 -0.51
C GLN A 111 -4.40 1.53 -0.66
N TYR A 112 -5.05 0.37 -0.57
CA TYR A 112 -6.49 0.27 -0.67
C TYR A 112 -7.18 1.05 0.47
N GLN A 113 -6.72 0.89 1.71
CA GLN A 113 -7.28 1.68 2.83
C GLN A 113 -7.03 3.18 2.65
N ILE A 114 -5.84 3.64 2.23
CA ILE A 114 -5.58 5.09 2.06
C ILE A 114 -6.51 5.72 1.02
N SER A 115 -6.77 5.00 -0.08
CA SER A 115 -7.60 5.49 -1.20
C SER A 115 -9.11 5.40 -0.93
N HIS A 116 -9.56 4.47 -0.07
CA HIS A 116 -10.99 4.24 0.19
C HIS A 116 -11.47 4.75 1.55
N VAL A 117 -10.57 4.89 2.53
CA VAL A 117 -10.85 5.58 3.80
C VAL A 117 -10.90 7.07 3.49
N ALA A 118 -12.01 7.49 2.90
CA ALA A 118 -12.15 8.82 2.37
C ALA A 118 -13.06 9.67 3.26
N GLU A 119 -12.72 10.96 3.26
CA GLU A 119 -13.62 12.09 3.40
C GLU A 119 -14.84 12.07 2.42
N ARG A 120 -15.14 10.93 1.75
CA ARG A 120 -16.39 10.69 1.02
C ARG A 120 -17.48 10.32 2.02
N GLY A 121 -17.97 11.34 2.73
CA GLY A 121 -19.16 11.24 3.57
C GLY A 121 -18.86 11.06 5.06
N ASN A 122 -18.68 12.20 5.75
CA ASN A 122 -19.04 12.40 7.16
C ASN A 122 -18.52 11.41 8.23
N GLU A 123 -17.34 10.81 8.08
CA GLU A 123 -16.71 10.07 9.19
C GLU A 123 -15.29 10.59 9.46
N TYR A 124 -15.19 11.67 10.24
CA TYR A 124 -13.94 12.20 10.84
C TYR A 124 -13.18 11.19 11.72
N LEU A 125 -13.71 9.98 11.92
CA LEU A 125 -13.21 8.97 12.85
C LEU A 125 -11.94 8.26 12.36
N LEU A 126 -11.67 8.22 11.05
CA LEU A 126 -10.61 7.40 10.47
C LEU A 126 -9.46 8.20 9.83
N THR A 127 -9.44 9.53 9.96
CA THR A 127 -8.38 10.37 9.37
C THR A 127 -7.00 10.01 9.92
N SER A 128 -6.90 9.71 11.22
CA SER A 128 -5.64 9.25 11.83
C SER A 128 -5.22 7.86 11.34
N ASP A 129 -6.18 6.98 11.06
CA ASP A 129 -5.89 5.65 10.50
C ASP A 129 -5.38 5.76 9.08
N ARG A 130 -5.97 6.65 8.26
CA ARG A 130 -5.52 6.91 6.88
C ARG A 130 -4.05 7.34 6.84
N LEU A 131 -3.65 8.28 7.72
CA LEU A 131 -2.26 8.70 7.83
C LEU A 131 -1.36 7.55 8.33
N SER A 132 -1.83 6.78 9.31
CA SER A 132 -1.08 5.61 9.80
C SER A 132 -0.86 4.59 8.68
N PHE A 133 -1.87 4.29 7.86
CA PHE A 133 -1.72 3.39 6.72
C PHE A 133 -0.74 3.94 5.67
N LEU A 134 -0.73 5.26 5.43
CA LEU A 134 0.29 5.89 4.58
C LEU A 134 1.70 5.65 5.11
N HIS A 135 1.94 5.87 6.41
CA HIS A 135 3.25 5.62 7.01
C HIS A 135 3.67 4.15 6.90
N HIS A 136 2.76 3.22 7.17
CA HIS A 136 3.05 1.79 7.04
C HIS A 136 3.29 1.39 5.58
N LEU A 137 2.55 1.94 4.61
CA LEU A 137 2.82 1.73 3.19
C LEU A 137 4.25 2.17 2.86
N LEU A 138 4.62 3.40 3.21
CA LEU A 138 5.95 3.95 2.89
C LEU A 138 7.07 3.15 3.57
N PHE A 139 6.86 2.70 4.80
CA PHE A 139 7.77 1.78 5.49
C PHE A 139 7.98 0.48 4.70
N GLU A 140 6.90 -0.17 4.25
CA GLU A 140 7.00 -1.38 3.43
C GLU A 140 7.73 -1.08 2.09
N LEU A 141 7.57 0.11 1.52
CA LEU A 141 8.29 0.52 0.30
C LEU A 141 9.78 0.84 0.52
N GLY A 142 10.28 0.82 1.77
CA GLY A 142 11.69 1.00 2.12
C GLY A 142 12.07 2.43 2.56
N LEU A 143 11.08 3.25 2.90
CA LEU A 143 11.30 4.59 3.44
C LEU A 143 11.41 4.56 4.98
N GLY A 144 12.31 5.38 5.51
CA GLY A 144 12.51 5.54 6.95
C GLY A 144 11.60 6.60 7.57
N ASP A 145 11.58 6.64 8.90
CA ASP A 145 10.87 7.63 9.72
C ASP A 145 11.29 9.05 9.39
N ASP A 146 12.56 9.25 9.05
CA ASP A 146 13.13 10.51 8.58
C ASP A 146 12.39 11.15 7.39
N ILE A 147 11.64 10.34 6.61
CA ILE A 147 10.83 10.76 5.47
C ILE A 147 9.33 10.68 5.78
N TYR A 148 8.82 9.51 6.21
CA TYR A 148 7.37 9.36 6.32
C TYR A 148 6.76 10.18 7.46
N ASP A 149 7.50 10.46 8.55
CA ASP A 149 7.00 11.32 9.65
C ASP A 149 6.88 12.80 9.25
N ARG A 150 7.36 13.17 8.06
CA ARG A 150 7.19 14.50 7.48
C ARG A 150 5.90 14.64 6.69
N LEU A 151 5.24 13.52 6.37
CA LEU A 151 4.02 13.53 5.58
C LEU A 151 2.78 13.64 6.47
N THR A 152 1.84 14.50 6.06
CA THR A 152 0.48 14.57 6.60
C THR A 152 -0.54 14.50 5.45
N ILE A 153 -1.80 14.24 5.79
CA ILE A 153 -2.91 14.29 4.83
C ILE A 153 -3.89 15.38 5.30
N GLU A 154 -4.07 16.42 4.50
CA GLU A 154 -4.90 17.58 4.83
C GLU A 154 -5.79 17.95 3.65
N ASN A 155 -7.10 18.03 3.84
CA ASN A 155 -8.08 18.34 2.79
C ASN A 155 -7.87 17.49 1.51
N SER A 156 -7.74 16.17 1.67
CA SER A 156 -7.42 15.23 0.59
C SER A 156 -6.13 15.52 -0.19
N LYS A 157 -5.17 16.25 0.39
CA LYS A 157 -3.84 16.49 -0.17
C LYS A 157 -2.76 15.86 0.70
N MET A 158 -1.69 15.41 0.06
CA MET A 158 -0.48 14.96 0.76
C MET A 158 0.42 16.17 0.98
N MET A 159 0.64 16.52 2.24
CA MET A 159 1.49 17.64 2.64
C MET A 159 2.82 17.10 3.15
N TYR A 160 3.91 17.82 2.91
CA TYR A 160 5.25 17.45 3.36
C TYR A 160 5.86 18.60 4.20
N ARG A 161 6.35 18.25 5.39
CA ARG A 161 7.01 19.17 6.33
C ARG A 161 8.51 19.25 6.08
N MET A 162 8.97 20.46 5.76
CA MET A 162 10.36 20.81 5.47
C MET A 162 11.20 20.95 6.75
N GLU A 163 12.53 21.13 6.63
CA GLU A 163 13.40 21.36 7.80
C GLU A 163 13.11 22.66 8.55
N ASP A 164 12.61 23.68 7.87
CA ASP A 164 12.20 24.95 8.47
C ASP A 164 10.85 24.87 9.24
N GLY A 165 10.21 23.69 9.23
CA GLY A 165 8.94 23.43 9.88
C GLY A 165 7.71 23.79 9.05
N GLN A 166 7.86 24.44 7.90
CA GLN A 166 6.75 24.77 7.01
C GLN A 166 6.27 23.52 6.25
N GLN A 167 5.01 23.52 5.85
CA GLN A 167 4.37 22.44 5.12
C GLN A 167 3.95 22.90 3.74
N TYR A 168 4.19 22.05 2.75
CA TYR A 168 3.86 22.31 1.35
C TYR A 168 3.13 21.12 0.74
N ASP A 169 2.23 21.40 -0.21
CA ASP A 169 1.61 20.36 -1.04
C ASP A 169 2.70 19.64 -1.83
N LEU A 170 2.69 18.31 -1.78
CA LEU A 170 3.69 17.50 -2.43
C LEU A 170 3.72 17.72 -3.96
N HIS A 171 2.60 18.08 -4.58
CA HIS A 171 2.58 18.44 -6.01
C HIS A 171 3.41 19.69 -6.31
N ILE A 172 3.34 20.71 -5.44
CA ILE A 172 4.13 21.93 -5.57
C ILE A 172 5.63 21.60 -5.39
N LEU A 173 5.96 20.71 -4.45
CA LEU A 173 7.34 20.29 -4.26
C LEU A 173 7.89 19.49 -5.45
N ILE A 174 7.07 18.65 -6.08
CA ILE A 174 7.42 17.96 -7.34
C ILE A 174 7.69 18.98 -8.45
N ASP A 175 6.83 20.00 -8.60
CA ASP A 175 7.03 21.08 -9.57
C ASP A 175 8.37 21.80 -9.36
N ILE A 176 8.64 22.26 -8.13
CA ILE A 176 9.87 22.96 -7.76
C ILE A 176 11.11 22.08 -8.03
N LEU A 177 11.06 20.81 -7.64
CA LEU A 177 12.15 19.87 -7.82
C LEU A 177 12.51 19.71 -9.30
N HIS A 178 11.52 19.46 -10.15
CA HIS A 178 11.74 19.27 -11.59
C HIS A 178 12.10 20.58 -12.30
N GLU A 179 11.58 21.72 -11.87
CA GLU A 179 12.02 23.03 -12.38
C GLU A 179 13.51 23.27 -12.10
N HIS A 180 13.99 22.89 -10.91
CA HIS A 180 15.42 23.01 -10.59
C HIS A 180 16.27 22.08 -11.45
N ILE A 181 15.86 20.83 -11.63
CA ILE A 181 16.57 19.86 -12.49
C ILE A 181 16.65 20.39 -13.93
N ASN A 182 15.53 20.86 -14.49
CA ASN A 182 15.42 21.27 -15.89
C ASN A 182 16.16 22.57 -16.26
N LYS A 183 16.61 23.37 -15.28
CA LYS A 183 17.46 24.55 -15.55
C LYS A 183 18.84 24.20 -16.09
N ASN A 184 19.27 22.95 -15.93
CA ASN A 184 20.59 22.49 -16.32
C ASN A 184 20.62 21.98 -17.77
N GLU A 185 21.81 21.98 -18.36
CA GLU A 185 22.03 21.40 -19.69
C GLU A 185 21.82 19.89 -19.63
N MET A 186 21.01 19.36 -20.55
CA MET A 186 20.70 17.96 -20.74
C MET A 186 20.20 17.75 -22.17
N ASP A 187 20.30 16.53 -22.69
CA ASP A 187 19.76 16.18 -23.99
C ASP A 187 18.21 16.19 -24.01
N MET A 188 17.63 16.21 -25.21
CA MET A 188 16.18 16.35 -25.36
C MET A 188 15.41 15.11 -24.89
N ASP A 189 15.96 13.91 -25.05
CA ASP A 189 15.29 12.66 -24.68
C ASP A 189 15.21 12.55 -23.15
N THR A 190 16.32 12.82 -22.46
CA THR A 190 16.38 12.91 -20.99
C THR A 190 15.38 13.95 -20.45
N ARG A 191 15.34 15.13 -21.07
CA ARG A 191 14.38 16.19 -20.68
C ARG A 191 12.93 15.74 -20.87
N ALA A 192 12.62 15.08 -21.98
CA ALA A 192 11.29 14.55 -22.24
C ALA A 192 10.91 13.45 -21.23
N ALA A 193 11.84 12.54 -20.91
CA ALA A 193 11.63 11.50 -19.91
C ALA A 193 11.37 12.08 -18.51
N LEU A 194 12.15 13.07 -18.08
CA LEU A 194 11.91 13.78 -16.81
C LEU A 194 10.55 14.47 -16.78
N GLY A 195 10.11 15.05 -17.90
CA GLY A 195 8.76 15.59 -18.06
C GLY A 195 7.67 14.54 -17.85
N LYS A 196 7.82 13.34 -18.42
CA LYS A 196 6.90 12.21 -18.21
C LYS A 196 6.92 11.74 -16.75
N ILE A 197 8.10 11.60 -16.15
CA ILE A 197 8.27 11.17 -14.74
C ILE A 197 7.61 12.16 -13.79
N LYS A 198 7.73 13.46 -14.02
CA LYS A 198 7.05 14.50 -13.24
C LYS A 198 5.53 14.28 -13.21
N ILE A 199 4.94 14.03 -14.37
CA ILE A 199 3.49 13.77 -14.50
C ILE A 199 3.13 12.50 -13.74
N LEU A 200 3.87 11.41 -13.96
CA LEU A 200 3.65 10.12 -13.28
C LEU A 200 3.75 10.26 -11.75
N GLN A 201 4.69 11.06 -11.23
CA GLN A 201 4.81 11.30 -9.80
C GLN A 201 3.57 12.01 -9.24
N GLY A 202 3.08 13.06 -9.90
CA GLY A 202 1.86 13.76 -9.48
C GLY A 202 0.62 12.86 -9.55
N GLU A 203 0.44 12.13 -10.65
CA GLU A 203 -0.64 11.17 -10.81
C GLU A 203 -0.59 10.03 -9.77
N LEU A 204 0.61 9.60 -9.39
CA LEU A 204 0.80 8.58 -8.36
C LEU A 204 0.36 9.07 -6.98
N ILE A 205 0.71 10.30 -6.61
CA ILE A 205 0.20 10.90 -5.36
C ILE A 205 -1.33 10.92 -5.36
N ASN A 206 -1.95 11.30 -6.48
CA ASN A 206 -3.42 11.30 -6.61
C ASN A 206 -4.03 9.91 -6.51
N PHE A 207 -3.39 8.90 -7.12
CA PHE A 207 -3.81 7.50 -7.03
C PHE A 207 -3.74 6.96 -5.59
N ILE A 208 -2.64 7.24 -4.87
CA ILE A 208 -2.49 6.83 -3.47
C ILE A 208 -3.60 7.43 -2.60
N LEU A 209 -3.93 8.70 -2.83
CA LEU A 209 -4.97 9.40 -2.09
C LEU A 209 -6.40 9.06 -2.57
N GLY A 210 -6.57 8.42 -3.73
CA GLY A 210 -7.89 8.15 -4.32
C GLY A 210 -8.66 9.41 -4.77
N SER A 211 -7.95 10.49 -5.13
CA SER A 211 -8.56 11.79 -5.46
C SER A 211 -9.10 11.89 -6.89
N HIS A 212 -8.53 11.12 -7.83
CA HIS A 212 -8.91 11.13 -9.26
C HIS A 212 -8.93 9.75 -9.91
N ASP A 213 -8.18 8.80 -9.35
CA ASP A 213 -8.07 7.43 -9.82
C ASP A 213 -8.10 6.50 -8.60
N VAL A 214 -9.00 5.53 -8.61
CA VAL A 214 -9.25 4.63 -7.49
C VAL A 214 -9.33 3.22 -8.04
N TYR A 215 -8.54 2.31 -7.45
CA TYR A 215 -8.57 0.90 -7.82
C TYR A 215 -9.55 0.12 -6.94
N ASP A 216 -10.54 -0.51 -7.57
CA ASP A 216 -11.44 -1.48 -6.94
C ASP A 216 -11.15 -2.89 -7.45
N PHE A 217 -11.28 -3.90 -6.58
CA PHE A 217 -11.03 -5.28 -6.97
C PHE A 217 -12.08 -5.79 -7.98
N PRO A 218 -11.66 -6.23 -9.19
CA PRO A 218 -12.58 -6.75 -10.20
C PRO A 218 -13.03 -8.20 -9.93
N TYR A 219 -12.66 -8.76 -8.78
CA TYR A 219 -12.95 -10.14 -8.42
C TYR A 219 -14.43 -10.34 -8.09
N ASP A 220 -14.95 -11.51 -8.46
CA ASP A 220 -16.30 -11.96 -8.13
C ASP A 220 -16.28 -12.65 -6.75
N ASP A 221 -16.12 -11.84 -5.71
CA ASP A 221 -16.12 -12.30 -4.32
C ASP A 221 -17.25 -11.60 -3.56
N PHE A 222 -18.17 -12.38 -2.98
CA PHE A 222 -19.36 -11.90 -2.29
C PHE A 222 -19.05 -11.10 -1.02
N ASN A 223 -17.87 -11.29 -0.43
CA ASN A 223 -17.40 -10.63 0.78
C ASN A 223 -16.49 -9.43 0.49
N LYS A 224 -16.11 -9.16 -0.77
CA LYS A 224 -15.14 -8.11 -1.12
C LYS A 224 -15.46 -6.72 -0.56
N SER A 225 -16.74 -6.39 -0.37
CA SER A 225 -17.14 -5.11 0.22
C SER A 225 -16.63 -4.90 1.64
N PHE A 226 -16.32 -5.98 2.37
CA PHE A 226 -15.77 -5.93 3.73
C PHE A 226 -14.25 -5.69 3.76
N VAL A 227 -13.58 -5.57 2.61
CA VAL A 227 -12.21 -5.08 2.54
C VAL A 227 -12.14 -3.58 2.82
N GLU A 228 -13.17 -2.82 2.44
CA GLU A 228 -13.27 -1.39 2.75
C GLU A 228 -13.54 -1.18 4.26
N ALA A 229 -12.64 -0.48 4.96
CA ALA A 229 -12.72 -0.30 6.41
C ALA A 229 -14.06 0.30 6.87
N THR A 230 -14.56 1.34 6.20
CA THR A 230 -15.82 1.99 6.58
C THR A 230 -16.99 1.00 6.53
N ARG A 231 -17.13 0.25 5.44
CA ARG A 231 -18.16 -0.80 5.32
C ARG A 231 -17.97 -1.92 6.35
N PHE A 232 -16.73 -2.33 6.60
CA PHE A 232 -16.41 -3.34 7.61
C PHE A 232 -16.86 -2.90 9.01
N ILE A 233 -16.50 -1.68 9.43
CA ILE A 233 -16.82 -1.13 10.76
C ILE A 233 -18.32 -0.92 10.90
N GLN A 234 -18.98 -0.33 9.88
CA GLN A 234 -20.42 -0.14 9.87
C GLN A 234 -21.16 -1.47 9.99
N ALA A 235 -20.71 -2.51 9.28
CA ALA A 235 -21.28 -3.85 9.39
C ALA A 235 -21.04 -4.47 10.78
N TYR A 236 -19.85 -4.29 11.36
CA TYR A 236 -19.55 -4.77 12.71
C TYR A 236 -20.49 -4.16 13.77
N ASN A 237 -20.71 -2.85 13.66
CA ASN A 237 -21.50 -2.09 14.62
C ASN A 237 -23.00 -2.33 14.47
N SER A 238 -23.49 -2.49 13.23
CA SER A 238 -24.91 -2.69 12.94
C SER A 238 -25.36 -4.15 13.05
N ASN A 239 -24.56 -5.09 12.57
CA ASN A 239 -24.85 -6.53 12.59
C ASN A 239 -23.58 -7.36 12.75
N LYS A 240 -23.07 -7.38 13.98
CA LYS A 240 -21.87 -8.12 14.37
C LYS A 240 -21.87 -9.57 13.88
N ASN A 241 -22.98 -10.30 14.05
CA ASN A 241 -23.08 -11.71 13.65
C ASN A 241 -22.83 -11.93 12.17
N ARG A 242 -23.33 -11.05 11.29
CA ARG A 242 -23.05 -11.14 9.85
C ARG A 242 -21.55 -11.05 9.56
N LEU A 243 -20.83 -10.16 10.24
CA LEU A 243 -19.39 -10.05 10.04
C LEU A 243 -18.64 -11.27 10.59
N LEU A 244 -19.13 -11.89 11.65
CA LEU A 244 -18.54 -13.14 12.15
C LEU A 244 -18.78 -14.32 11.21
N GLU A 245 -19.88 -14.34 10.45
CA GLU A 245 -20.08 -15.31 9.37
C GLU A 245 -19.08 -15.10 8.25
N VAL A 246 -18.87 -13.85 7.83
CA VAL A 246 -17.85 -13.48 6.84
C VAL A 246 -16.44 -13.96 7.27
N LEU A 247 -16.08 -13.80 8.55
CA LEU A 247 -14.79 -14.29 9.07
C LEU A 247 -14.68 -15.82 9.03
N ILE A 248 -15.79 -16.55 9.12
CA ILE A 248 -15.80 -18.01 8.95
C ILE A 248 -15.62 -18.37 7.48
N ASP A 249 -16.23 -17.61 6.57
CA ASP A 249 -16.08 -17.84 5.13
C ASP A 249 -14.63 -17.59 4.67
N CYS A 250 -13.92 -16.67 5.33
CA CYS A 250 -12.51 -16.35 5.08
C CYS A 250 -11.54 -17.53 5.28
N ILE A 251 -11.96 -18.63 5.94
CA ILE A 251 -11.12 -19.82 6.15
C ILE A 251 -11.59 -21.03 5.32
N ASN A 252 -12.41 -20.80 4.29
CA ASN A 252 -12.84 -21.86 3.38
C ASN A 252 -11.64 -22.41 2.58
N GLU A 253 -11.45 -23.73 2.61
CA GLU A 253 -10.32 -24.42 1.98
C GLU A 253 -10.42 -24.48 0.44
N HIS A 254 -11.58 -24.12 -0.13
CA HIS A 254 -11.84 -24.17 -1.57
C HIS A 254 -11.70 -22.81 -2.27
N GLN A 255 -11.10 -21.81 -1.60
CA GLN A 255 -10.88 -20.49 -2.17
C GLN A 255 -9.81 -20.51 -3.27
N SER A 256 -10.08 -19.78 -4.35
CA SER A 256 -9.07 -19.37 -5.31
C SER A 256 -8.04 -18.43 -4.68
N PRO A 257 -6.84 -18.27 -5.28
CA PRO A 257 -5.82 -17.35 -4.76
C PRO A 257 -6.31 -15.91 -4.58
N THR A 258 -7.19 -15.43 -5.47
CA THR A 258 -7.79 -14.09 -5.40
C THR A 258 -8.80 -13.96 -4.26
N GLU A 259 -9.63 -14.98 -4.02
CA GLU A 259 -10.57 -15.00 -2.88
C GLU A 259 -9.82 -15.10 -1.53
N GLN A 260 -8.74 -15.88 -1.48
CA GLN A 260 -7.88 -15.95 -0.31
C GLN A 260 -7.23 -14.59 -0.01
N PHE A 261 -6.84 -13.85 -1.05
CA PHE A 261 -6.30 -12.51 -0.92
C PHE A 261 -7.34 -11.52 -0.35
N ILE A 262 -8.58 -11.54 -0.85
CA ILE A 262 -9.70 -10.78 -0.29
C ILE A 262 -9.94 -11.15 1.18
N SER A 263 -10.01 -12.45 1.48
CA SER A 263 -10.23 -12.98 2.83
C SER A 263 -9.16 -12.54 3.81
N ASN A 264 -7.90 -12.53 3.39
CA ASN A 264 -6.79 -12.04 4.21
C ASN A 264 -6.96 -10.55 4.55
N MET A 265 -7.35 -9.70 3.59
CA MET A 265 -7.58 -8.28 3.88
C MET A 265 -8.78 -8.05 4.81
N ILE A 266 -9.84 -8.85 4.70
CA ILE A 266 -10.98 -8.79 5.64
C ILE A 266 -10.53 -9.18 7.05
N MET A 267 -9.72 -10.23 7.18
CA MET A 267 -9.14 -10.62 8.46
C MET A 267 -8.19 -9.54 9.01
N MET A 268 -7.43 -8.85 8.15
CA MET A 268 -6.60 -7.70 8.54
C MET A 268 -7.45 -6.55 9.10
N ASN A 269 -8.63 -6.27 8.53
CA ASN A 269 -9.58 -5.31 9.09
C ASN A 269 -10.03 -5.72 10.50
N TYR A 270 -10.37 -7.00 10.72
CA TYR A 270 -10.75 -7.48 12.05
C TYR A 270 -9.61 -7.33 13.06
N SER A 271 -8.38 -7.69 12.66
CA SER A 271 -7.20 -7.52 13.49
C SER A 271 -6.96 -6.06 13.86
N TYR A 272 -7.01 -5.14 12.88
CA TYR A 272 -6.68 -3.73 13.10
C TYR A 272 -7.78 -2.95 13.81
N PHE A 273 -9.02 -3.02 13.32
CA PHE A 273 -10.11 -2.16 13.82
C PHE A 273 -10.79 -2.70 15.07
N ILE A 274 -10.78 -4.02 15.29
CA ILE A 274 -11.47 -4.64 16.42
C ILE A 274 -10.48 -5.14 17.47
N LEU A 275 -9.59 -6.05 17.08
CA LEU A 275 -8.79 -6.82 18.04
C LEU A 275 -7.62 -6.04 18.61
N LYS A 276 -6.94 -5.19 17.81
CA LYS A 276 -5.80 -4.37 18.25
C LYS A 276 -6.14 -3.53 19.49
N SER A 277 -7.32 -2.91 19.50
CA SER A 277 -7.77 -2.03 20.59
C SER A 277 -8.58 -2.76 21.66
N ASN A 278 -9.29 -3.83 21.29
CA ASN A 278 -10.07 -4.64 22.23
C ASN A 278 -9.92 -6.15 21.95
N PRO A 279 -8.81 -6.76 22.39
CA PRO A 279 -8.55 -8.19 22.16
C PRO A 279 -9.61 -9.12 22.75
N SER A 280 -10.39 -8.67 23.74
CA SER A 280 -11.46 -9.46 24.37
C SER A 280 -12.62 -9.78 23.42
N GLU A 281 -12.78 -9.04 22.31
CA GLU A 281 -13.79 -9.34 21.29
C GLU A 281 -13.61 -10.73 20.67
N ILE A 282 -12.41 -11.32 20.74
CA ILE A 282 -12.16 -12.70 20.30
C ILE A 282 -13.02 -13.72 21.06
N THR A 283 -13.39 -13.42 22.31
CA THR A 283 -14.24 -14.28 23.14
C THR A 283 -15.69 -14.24 22.69
N TYR A 284 -16.15 -13.12 22.13
CA TYR A 284 -17.45 -13.06 21.48
C TYR A 284 -17.47 -13.97 20.24
N PHE A 285 -16.43 -13.91 19.41
CA PHE A 285 -16.30 -14.79 18.25
C PHE A 285 -16.20 -16.28 18.62
N LYS A 286 -15.45 -16.62 19.69
CA LYS A 286 -15.45 -17.96 20.28
C LYS A 286 -16.85 -18.42 20.67
N CYS A 287 -17.62 -17.56 21.33
CA CYS A 287 -19.00 -17.87 21.72
C CYS A 287 -19.91 -18.09 20.51
N PHE A 288 -19.75 -17.28 19.46
CA PHE A 288 -20.47 -17.43 18.19
C PHE A 288 -20.19 -18.79 17.54
N CYS A 289 -18.94 -19.25 17.58
CA CYS A 289 -18.51 -20.53 17.01
C CYS A 289 -18.83 -21.77 17.86
N LYS A 290 -19.51 -21.66 19.02
CA LYS A 290 -19.72 -22.79 19.95
C LYS A 290 -20.31 -24.06 19.31
N LYS A 291 -21.15 -23.90 18.28
CA LYS A 291 -21.81 -25.00 17.57
C LYS A 291 -21.06 -25.48 16.31
N LYS A 292 -19.90 -24.89 16.00
CA LYS A 292 -19.10 -25.17 14.81
C LYS A 292 -17.71 -25.68 15.23
N PRO A 293 -17.54 -27.01 15.45
CA PRO A 293 -16.29 -27.56 15.94
C PRO A 293 -15.08 -27.17 15.06
N GLY A 294 -13.97 -26.77 15.69
CA GLY A 294 -12.72 -26.44 14.98
C GLY A 294 -12.69 -25.08 14.27
N VAL A 295 -13.84 -24.50 13.92
CA VAL A 295 -13.92 -23.23 13.18
C VAL A 295 -13.23 -22.09 13.91
N PHE A 296 -13.47 -21.95 15.22
CA PHE A 296 -12.79 -20.94 16.03
C PHE A 296 -11.26 -21.06 15.97
N MET A 297 -10.74 -22.29 16.05
CA MET A 297 -9.29 -22.53 15.98
C MET A 297 -8.72 -22.18 14.61
N LYS A 298 -9.42 -22.49 13.52
CA LYS A 298 -8.99 -22.16 12.15
C LYS A 298 -8.88 -20.65 11.95
N VAL A 299 -9.92 -19.90 12.32
CA VAL A 299 -9.90 -18.43 12.21
C VAL A 299 -8.85 -17.81 13.13
N LEU A 300 -8.71 -18.29 14.36
CA LEU A 300 -7.67 -17.81 15.27
C LEU A 300 -6.25 -18.07 14.72
N SER A 301 -6.02 -19.24 14.10
CA SER A 301 -4.74 -19.55 13.44
C SER A 301 -4.48 -18.57 12.30
N ALA A 302 -5.46 -18.39 11.41
CA ALA A 302 -5.35 -17.49 10.26
C ALA A 302 -5.05 -16.04 10.68
N LEU A 303 -5.77 -15.51 11.68
CA LEU A 303 -5.55 -14.17 12.22
C LEU A 303 -4.12 -13.96 12.73
N LEU A 304 -3.58 -14.96 13.44
CA LEU A 304 -2.23 -14.87 14.00
C LEU A 304 -1.13 -15.17 12.96
N GLU A 305 -1.41 -15.99 11.96
CA GLU A 305 -0.49 -16.26 10.84
C GLU A 305 -0.26 -15.02 9.97
N LEU A 306 -1.28 -14.16 9.81
CA LEU A 306 -1.15 -12.86 9.14
C LEU A 306 -0.15 -11.93 9.83
N ARG A 307 0.01 -12.06 11.16
CA ARG A 307 0.86 -11.21 12.01
C ARG A 307 0.59 -9.72 11.78
N PHE A 308 -0.68 -9.35 11.72
CA PHE A 308 -1.12 -7.99 11.40
C PHE A 308 -1.65 -7.31 12.65
N PHE A 309 -0.85 -6.46 13.30
CA PHE A 309 -1.15 -5.70 14.53
C PHE A 309 -1.55 -6.50 15.78
N ILE A 310 -1.69 -7.81 15.68
CA ILE A 310 -1.97 -8.72 16.79
C ILE A 310 -1.02 -9.91 16.74
N ASP A 311 -0.74 -10.44 17.92
CA ASP A 311 0.05 -11.65 18.14
C ASP A 311 -0.55 -12.47 19.29
N LYS A 312 0.09 -13.59 19.66
CA LYS A 312 -0.39 -14.40 20.79
C LYS A 312 -0.45 -13.61 22.10
N SER A 313 0.50 -12.68 22.30
CA SER A 313 0.60 -11.88 23.52
C SER A 313 -0.56 -10.90 23.68
N SER A 314 -1.11 -10.44 22.55
CA SER A 314 -2.28 -9.55 22.48
C SER A 314 -3.52 -10.14 23.16
N PHE A 315 -3.61 -11.47 23.23
CA PHE A 315 -4.75 -12.19 23.82
C PHE A 315 -4.54 -12.63 25.28
N THR A 316 -3.50 -12.13 25.94
CA THR A 316 -3.27 -12.41 27.36
C THR A 316 -4.52 -12.03 28.17
N ASN A 317 -4.95 -12.92 29.07
CA ASN A 317 -6.11 -12.73 29.95
C ASN A 317 -7.50 -12.64 29.27
N THR A 318 -7.62 -12.92 27.98
CA THR A 318 -8.92 -12.89 27.27
C THR A 318 -9.76 -14.17 27.48
N GLY A 319 -9.23 -15.19 28.16
CA GLY A 319 -9.94 -16.45 28.42
C GLY A 319 -9.87 -17.48 27.28
N ILE A 320 -8.91 -17.33 26.36
CA ILE A 320 -8.66 -18.28 25.25
C ILE A 320 -7.29 -19.00 25.32
N ASN A 321 -6.59 -18.94 26.45
CA ASN A 321 -5.25 -19.54 26.63
C ASN A 321 -5.15 -21.01 26.20
N TYR A 322 -6.22 -21.80 26.45
CA TYR A 322 -6.29 -23.20 26.00
C TYR A 322 -6.18 -23.34 24.47
N TYR A 323 -6.73 -22.41 23.70
CA TYR A 323 -6.67 -22.43 22.24
C TYR A 323 -5.29 -21.98 21.76
N LEU A 324 -4.75 -20.91 22.35
CA LEU A 324 -3.42 -20.38 22.04
C LEU A 324 -2.30 -21.42 22.24
N SER A 325 -2.38 -22.23 23.29
CA SER A 325 -1.39 -23.27 23.59
C SER A 325 -1.41 -24.44 22.59
N ARG A 326 -2.49 -24.61 21.82
CA ARG A 326 -2.62 -25.67 20.81
C ARG A 326 -2.21 -25.23 19.40
N LEU A 327 -1.97 -23.94 19.19
CA LEU A 327 -1.47 -23.41 17.92
C LEU A 327 0.03 -23.66 17.77
N LYS A 328 0.41 -24.48 16.79
CA LYS A 328 1.81 -24.76 16.41
C LYS A 328 2.29 -23.77 15.36
N GLY A 329 3.57 -23.38 15.38
CA GLY A 329 4.19 -22.57 14.32
C GLY A 329 3.86 -21.06 14.33
N VAL A 330 2.85 -20.66 15.10
CA VAL A 330 2.48 -19.26 15.32
C VAL A 330 3.23 -18.73 16.55
N LYS A 331 4.02 -17.65 16.41
CA LYS A 331 4.71 -17.01 17.53
C LYS A 331 3.84 -15.95 18.18
#